data_AF-S6AU10-F1
#
_entry.id   AF-S6AU10-F1
#
_cell.length_a   1.000
_cell.length_b   1.000
_cell.length_c   1.000
_cell.angle_alpha   90.00
_cell.angle_beta   90.00
_cell.angle_gamma   90.00
#
_symmetry.space_group_name_H-M   'P 1'
#
loop_
_entity.id
_entity.type
_entity.pdbx_description
1 polymer ?
#
loop_
_entity_poly.entity_id
_entity_poly.type
_entity_poly.pdbx_seq_one_letter_code
_entity_poly.pdbx_strand_id
1 'polypeptide(L)'
;MSTKLGAIQFDELSNLIDSLRATKKEFNRQELHLILESAFIRGREKNDIPLVDGKSYADTEDLGDFLYKLGLISRIHDDGKEFTHFTNDPDLYRSMENKKNHITWSIHPAYRKFLNIH
;
A
#
# COMPACT_ATOMS: atom_id res chain seq x y z
N MET A 1 33.20 -0.26 9.73
CA MET A 1 32.14 0.74 9.47
C MET A 1 31.31 0.23 8.30
N SER A 2 30.17 -0.40 8.57
CA SER A 2 29.27 -0.87 7.51
C SER A 2 28.36 0.29 7.15
N THR A 3 28.51 0.82 5.95
CA THR A 3 27.56 1.75 5.34
C THR A 3 26.20 1.04 5.30
N LYS A 4 25.32 1.43 6.22
CA LYS A 4 23.88 1.15 6.15
C LYS A 4 23.45 1.66 4.78
N LEU A 5 23.25 0.77 3.81
CA LEU A 5 22.35 1.09 2.71
C LEU A 5 21.03 1.43 3.40
N GLY A 6 20.64 2.70 3.36
CA GLY A 6 19.45 3.22 4.03
C GLY A 6 18.22 2.54 3.45
N ALA A 7 17.85 1.40 4.04
CA ALA A 7 16.60 0.74 3.76
C ALA A 7 15.46 1.71 4.11
N ILE A 8 14.59 1.93 3.12
CA ILE A 8 13.29 2.57 3.21
C ILE A 8 12.56 1.95 4.43
N GLN A 9 12.55 2.66 5.55
CA GLN A 9 12.20 2.10 6.86
C GLN A 9 10.79 2.56 7.25
N PHE A 10 9.92 1.60 7.57
CA PHE A 10 8.66 1.82 8.27
C PHE A 10 8.63 0.80 9.40
N ASP A 11 8.74 1.26 10.64
CA ASP A 11 8.99 0.39 11.80
C ASP A 11 7.84 -0.61 12.06
N GLU A 12 6.64 -0.30 11.58
CA GLU A 12 5.44 -1.13 11.72
C GLU A 12 5.06 -1.88 10.44
N LEU A 13 6.01 -2.15 9.54
CA LEU A 13 5.72 -2.77 8.24
C LEU A 13 4.93 -4.08 8.35
N SER A 14 5.27 -4.94 9.30
CA SER A 14 4.54 -6.19 9.54
C SER A 14 3.08 -5.93 9.93
N ASN A 15 2.82 -4.96 10.81
CA ASN A 15 1.47 -4.60 11.24
C ASN A 15 0.65 -3.99 10.09
N LEU A 16 1.30 -3.17 9.25
CA LEU A 16 0.66 -2.59 8.07
C LEU A 16 0.32 -3.65 7.02
N ILE A 17 1.20 -4.63 6.78
CA ILE A 17 0.90 -5.75 5.88
C ILE A 17 -0.23 -6.59 6.47
N ASP A 18 -0.18 -6.89 7.78
CA ASP A 18 -1.21 -7.67 8.47
C ASP A 18 -2.57 -6.97 8.51
N SER A 19 -2.64 -5.65 8.38
CA SER A 19 -3.92 -4.94 8.28
C SER A 19 -4.70 -5.26 6.99
N LEU A 20 -4.05 -5.87 5.99
CA LEU A 20 -4.67 -6.37 4.76
C LEU A 20 -5.15 -7.82 4.88
N ARG A 21 -4.93 -8.48 6.01
CA ARG A 21 -5.29 -9.89 6.22
C ARG A 21 -6.79 -10.11 6.05
N ALA A 22 -7.16 -11.20 5.37
CA ALA A 22 -8.54 -11.59 5.08
C ALA A 22 -9.38 -10.51 4.36
N THR A 23 -8.72 -9.55 3.70
CA THR A 23 -9.39 -8.57 2.84
C THR A 23 -9.58 -9.12 1.43
N LYS A 24 -10.22 -8.33 0.56
CA LYS A 24 -10.35 -8.67 -0.86
C LYS A 24 -9.01 -8.46 -1.58
N LYS A 25 -8.75 -9.30 -2.59
CA LYS A 25 -7.52 -9.25 -3.39
C LYS A 25 -7.39 -8.04 -4.31
N GLU A 26 -8.52 -7.38 -4.62
CA GLU A 26 -8.61 -6.27 -5.57
C GLU A 26 -9.50 -5.14 -5.02
N PHE A 27 -9.05 -3.89 -5.18
CA PHE A 27 -9.70 -2.69 -4.65
C PHE A 27 -9.34 -1.46 -5.48
N ASN A 28 -10.20 -0.45 -5.46
CA ASN A 28 -9.81 0.90 -5.86
C ASN A 28 -9.15 1.65 -4.67
N ARG A 29 -8.70 2.89 -4.92
CA ARG A 29 -8.06 3.74 -3.91
C ARG A 29 -8.92 3.94 -2.67
N GLN A 30 -10.19 4.33 -2.85
CA GLN A 30 -11.09 4.58 -1.73
C GLN A 30 -11.28 3.34 -0.84
N GLU A 31 -11.41 2.16 -1.44
CA GLU A 31 -11.58 0.92 -0.70
C GLU A 31 -10.31 0.54 0.07
N LEU A 32 -9.12 0.70 -0.53
CA LEU A 32 -7.86 0.52 0.18
C LEU A 32 -7.76 1.47 1.38
N HIS A 33 -8.11 2.74 1.19
CA HIS A 33 -8.08 3.72 2.27
C HIS A 33 -9.03 3.31 3.41
N LEU A 34 -10.25 2.84 3.10
CA LEU A 34 -11.18 2.35 4.13
C LEU A 34 -10.63 1.12 4.89
N ILE A 35 -9.95 0.21 4.21
CA ILE A 35 -9.28 -0.93 4.84
C ILE A 35 -8.20 -0.43 5.82
N LEU A 36 -7.32 0.47 5.37
CA LEU A 36 -6.24 1.02 6.20
C LEU A 36 -6.77 1.84 7.38
N GLU A 37 -7.80 2.67 7.16
CA GLU A 37 -8.46 3.42 8.22
C GLU A 37 -9.01 2.49 9.30
N SER A 38 -9.73 1.45 8.90
CA SER A 38 -10.41 0.55 9.84
C SER A 38 -9.47 -0.40 10.57
N ALA A 39 -8.43 -0.90 9.90
CA ALA A 39 -7.57 -1.98 10.39
C ALA A 39 -6.22 -1.53 10.93
N PHE A 40 -5.70 -0.37 10.51
CA PHE A 40 -4.38 0.12 10.91
C PHE A 40 -4.41 1.45 11.66
N ILE A 41 -5.27 2.39 11.25
CA ILE A 41 -5.32 3.75 11.81
C ILE A 41 -6.30 3.90 12.98
N ARG A 42 -7.42 3.16 12.98
CA ARG A 42 -8.50 3.33 13.96
C ARG A 42 -7.99 3.39 15.40
N GLY A 43 -8.30 4.52 16.06
CA GLY A 43 -7.92 4.74 17.47
C GLY A 43 -6.50 5.28 17.67
N ARG A 44 -5.81 5.67 16.61
CA ARG A 44 -4.47 6.27 16.63
C ARG A 44 -4.55 7.73 16.18
N GLU A 45 -3.75 8.58 16.80
CA GLU A 45 -3.50 9.93 16.32
C GLU A 45 -2.46 9.90 15.18
N LYS A 46 -2.39 10.95 14.36
CA LYS A 46 -1.41 11.02 13.26
C LYS A 46 0.03 10.87 13.74
N ASN A 47 0.34 11.41 14.91
CA ASN A 47 1.68 11.35 15.50
C ASN A 47 2.03 9.96 16.07
N ASP A 48 1.05 9.08 16.22
CA ASP A 48 1.27 7.70 16.64
C ASP A 48 1.65 6.81 15.45
N ILE A 49 1.51 7.30 14.21
CA ILE A 49 1.94 6.59 13.00
C ILE A 49 3.42 6.90 12.76
N PRO A 50 4.29 5.87 12.64
CA PRO A 50 5.71 6.08 12.35
C PRO A 50 5.95 6.82 11.03
N LEU A 51 7.19 7.28 10.84
CA LEU A 51 7.61 7.89 9.58
C LEU A 51 7.42 6.91 8.42
N VAL A 52 6.67 7.32 7.40
CA VAL A 52 6.47 6.56 6.16
C VAL A 52 7.53 7.01 5.16
N ASP A 53 8.46 6.11 4.81
CA ASP A 53 9.57 6.43 3.90
C ASP A 53 10.39 7.66 4.36
N GLY A 54 10.60 7.76 5.69
CA GLY A 54 11.33 8.86 6.31
C GLY A 54 10.56 10.19 6.42
N LYS A 55 9.27 10.22 6.03
CA LYS A 55 8.41 11.41 6.10
C LYS A 55 7.33 11.24 7.17
N SER A 56 6.94 12.34 7.81
CA SER A 56 5.81 12.32 8.74
C SER A 56 4.53 11.92 8.00
N TYR A 57 3.79 10.96 8.57
CA TYR A 57 2.50 10.54 8.07
C TYR A 57 1.52 11.72 8.01
N ALA A 58 0.99 12.01 6.82
CA ALA A 58 -0.03 13.03 6.63
C ALA A 58 -1.43 12.44 6.59
N ASP A 59 -1.63 11.39 5.77
CA ASP A 59 -2.90 10.70 5.60
C ASP A 59 -2.73 9.30 4.96
N THR A 60 -3.85 8.62 4.73
CA THR A 60 -3.86 7.25 4.19
C THR A 60 -3.29 7.13 2.78
N GLU A 61 -3.18 8.22 2.00
CA GLU A 61 -2.51 8.19 0.70
C GLU A 61 -1.04 7.82 0.87
N ASP A 62 -0.37 8.28 1.93
CA ASP A 62 1.05 7.97 2.18
C ASP A 62 1.27 6.47 2.41
N LEU A 63 0.38 5.81 3.16
CA LEU A 63 0.48 4.37 3.37
C LEU A 63 0.18 3.59 2.08
N GLY A 64 -0.84 3.99 1.32
CA GLY A 64 -1.15 3.32 0.05
C GLY A 64 -0.04 3.47 -1.00
N ASP A 65 0.52 4.67 -1.12
CA ASP A 65 1.67 4.96 -1.99
C ASP A 65 2.90 4.15 -1.55
N PHE A 66 3.11 4.03 -0.24
CA PHE A 66 4.17 3.20 0.31
C PHE A 66 3.98 1.70 0.02
N LEU A 67 2.76 1.17 0.15
CA LEU A 67 2.44 -0.20 -0.22
C LEU A 67 2.68 -0.48 -1.71
N TYR A 68 2.38 0.50 -2.58
CA TYR A 68 2.70 0.44 -4.00
C TYR A 68 4.21 0.44 -4.25
N LYS A 69 4.95 1.35 -3.61
CA LYS A 69 6.42 1.43 -3.66
C LYS A 69 7.09 0.12 -3.24
N LEU A 70 6.55 -0.57 -2.24
CA LEU A 70 7.04 -1.88 -1.79
C LEU A 70 6.70 -3.05 -2.73
N GLY A 71 5.84 -2.82 -3.74
CA GLY A 71 5.33 -3.88 -4.61
C GLY A 71 4.33 -4.81 -3.93
N LEU A 72 3.76 -4.41 -2.78
CA LEU A 72 2.70 -5.18 -2.12
C LEU A 72 1.40 -5.14 -2.95
N ILE A 73 1.15 -3.99 -3.58
CA ILE A 73 0.05 -3.79 -4.52
C ILE A 73 0.59 -3.37 -5.88
N SER A 74 -0.18 -3.64 -6.94
CA SER A 74 0.11 -3.18 -8.30
C SER A 74 -1.20 -2.93 -9.03
N ARG A 75 -1.20 -2.03 -10.02
CA ARG A 75 -2.38 -1.87 -10.89
C ARG A 75 -2.56 -3.17 -11.67
N ILE A 76 -3.80 -3.65 -11.74
CA ILE A 76 -4.21 -4.71 -12.66
C ILE A 76 -5.05 -4.07 -13.77
N HIS A 77 -4.76 -4.40 -15.02
CA HIS A 77 -5.54 -3.91 -16.16
C HIS A 77 -6.76 -4.81 -16.41
N ASP A 78 -7.69 -4.35 -17.24
CA ASP A 78 -8.97 -5.02 -17.50
C ASP A 78 -8.81 -6.45 -18.06
N ASP A 79 -7.65 -6.76 -18.64
CA ASP A 79 -7.33 -8.09 -19.17
C ASP A 79 -6.97 -9.12 -18.08
N GLY A 80 -6.76 -8.65 -16.83
CA GLY A 80 -6.37 -9.45 -15.68
C GLY A 80 -4.97 -10.07 -15.77
N LYS A 81 -4.16 -9.69 -16.76
CA LYS A 81 -2.84 -10.28 -17.04
C LYS A 81 -1.73 -9.26 -16.97
N GLU A 82 -1.99 -8.04 -17.41
CA GLU A 82 -1.02 -6.97 -17.35
C GLU A 82 -1.06 -6.29 -15.98
N PHE A 83 0.14 -6.00 -15.46
CA PHE A 83 0.31 -5.28 -14.21
C PHE A 83 1.23 -4.08 -14.42
N THR A 84 0.89 -2.95 -13.82
CA THR A 84 1.79 -1.80 -13.71
C THR A 84 2.34 -1.74 -12.28
N HIS A 85 3.66 -1.89 -12.16
CA HIS A 85 4.40 -1.84 -10.90
C HIS A 85 5.06 -0.48 -10.70
N PHE A 86 5.50 -0.19 -9.47
CA PHE A 86 6.16 1.06 -9.13
C PHE A 86 7.34 1.41 -10.05
N THR A 87 8.12 0.42 -10.47
CA THR A 87 9.26 0.63 -11.38
C THR A 87 8.86 1.04 -12.80
N ASN A 88 7.59 0.82 -13.18
CA ASN A 88 7.05 1.23 -14.47
C ASN A 88 6.51 2.66 -14.43
N ASP A 89 5.77 2.99 -13.37
CA ASP A 89 5.20 4.32 -13.14
C ASP A 89 5.17 4.64 -11.63
N PRO A 90 6.20 5.35 -11.12
CA PRO A 90 6.30 5.70 -9.70
C PRO A 90 5.20 6.65 -9.20
N ASP A 91 4.62 7.46 -10.09
CA ASP A 91 3.66 8.51 -9.74
C ASP A 91 2.20 8.01 -9.83
N LEU A 92 2.00 6.78 -10.34
CA LEU A 92 0.68 6.21 -10.62
C LEU A 92 -0.28 6.26 -9.43
N TYR A 93 0.19 5.97 -8.21
CA TYR A 93 -0.66 5.97 -7.03
C TYR A 93 -1.17 7.38 -6.69
N ARG A 94 -0.36 8.43 -6.91
CA ARG A 94 -0.76 9.82 -6.65
C ARG A 94 -1.45 10.50 -7.83
N SER A 95 -1.60 9.79 -8.95
CA SER A 95 -2.22 10.29 -10.18
C SER A 95 -3.67 10.74 -9.98
N MET A 96 -4.13 11.63 -10.86
CA MET A 96 -5.54 12.07 -10.89
C MET A 96 -6.51 10.94 -11.24
N GLU A 97 -6.06 9.95 -12.01
CA GLU A 97 -6.85 8.76 -12.34
C GLU A 97 -7.13 7.93 -11.08
N ASN A 98 -6.09 7.69 -10.26
CA ASN A 98 -6.26 6.97 -8.99
C ASN A 98 -7.15 7.75 -8.01
N LYS A 99 -7.00 9.08 -7.95
CA LYS A 99 -7.84 9.95 -7.11
C LYS A 99 -9.32 9.85 -7.45
N LYS A 100 -9.66 9.55 -8.71
CA LYS A 100 -11.02 9.30 -9.21
C LYS A 100 -11.47 7.84 -9.09
N ASN A 101 -10.68 6.97 -8.44
CA ASN A 101 -10.95 5.53 -8.30
C ASN A 101 -11.06 4.78 -9.64
N HIS A 102 -10.40 5.27 -10.69
CA HIS A 102 -10.40 4.60 -12.01
C HIS A 102 -9.30 3.52 -12.14
N ILE A 103 -8.48 3.33 -11.11
CA ILE A 103 -7.45 2.29 -11.06
C ILE A 103 -7.90 1.17 -10.13
N THR A 104 -7.81 -0.06 -10.62
CA THR A 104 -7.93 -1.27 -9.81
C THR A 104 -6.55 -1.70 -9.35
N TRP A 105 -6.35 -1.76 -8.04
CA TRP A 105 -5.18 -2.29 -7.39
C TRP A 105 -5.39 -3.74 -7.02
N SER A 106 -4.35 -4.55 -7.13
CA SER A 106 -4.36 -5.95 -6.71
C SER A 106 -3.21 -6.21 -5.74
N ILE A 107 -3.49 -6.96 -4.67
CA ILE A 107 -2.45 -7.50 -3.79
C ILE A 107 -1.62 -8.51 -4.57
N HIS A 108 -0.30 -8.34 -4.52
CA HIS A 108 0.64 -9.19 -5.22
C HIS A 108 0.48 -10.67 -4.78
N PRO A 109 0.40 -11.63 -5.73
CA PRO A 109 0.06 -13.03 -5.44
C PRO A 109 0.90 -13.69 -4.34
N ALA A 110 2.19 -13.34 -4.24
CA ALA A 110 3.10 -13.88 -3.22
C ALA A 110 2.63 -13.63 -1.77
N TYR A 111 1.88 -12.54 -1.53
CA TYR A 111 1.39 -12.19 -0.19
C TYR A 111 0.02 -12.77 0.12
N ARG A 112 -0.78 -13.17 -0.88
CA ARG A 112 -2.17 -13.61 -0.69
C ARG A 112 -2.28 -14.81 0.25
N LYS A 113 -1.40 -15.80 0.08
CA LYS A 113 -1.35 -16.98 0.96
C LYS A 113 -1.03 -16.59 2.40
N PHE A 114 -0.04 -15.71 2.60
CA PHE A 114 0.34 -15.23 3.93
C PHE A 114 -0.79 -14.42 4.59
N LEU A 115 -1.53 -13.64 3.80
CA LEU A 115 -2.63 -12.79 4.22
C LEU A 115 -3.98 -13.51 4.31
N ASN A 116 -4.04 -14.82 4.04
CA ASN A 116 -5.29 -15.58 4.02
C ASN A 116 -6.35 -14.99 3.06
N ILE A 117 -5.91 -14.65 1.84
CA ILE A 117 -6.75 -14.12 0.77
C ILE A 117 -6.88 -15.21 -0.32
N HIS A 118 -8.13 -15.57 -0.66
CA HIS A 118 -8.47 -16.63 -1.61
C HIS A 118 -8.92 -16.05 -2.98
#